data_AF-A0A0S8D618-F1
#
_entry.id   AF-A0A0S8D618-F1
#
_cell.length_a   1.000
_cell.length_b   1.000
_cell.length_c   1.000
_cell.angle_alpha   90.00
_cell.angle_beta   90.00
_cell.angle_gamma   90.00
#
_symmetry.space_group_name_H-M   'P 1'
#
loop_
_entity.id
_entity.type
_entity.pdbx_description
1 polymer ?
#
loop_
_entity_poly.entity_id
_entity_poly.type
_entity_poly.pdbx_seq_one_letter_code
_entity_poly.pdbx_strand_id
1 'polypeptide(L)'
;MLNKKPDRLLIISSRVTENYELTGAGAKHLQHILTAWFPRAVYHDLTDDTVRVDVVVRKGVISKKNVFDTSFLTDDDTVIKNISYDEDRIVGRRCDQYVQNKSRYEGQKDGLDYRHVYYSTAGFPLR
;
A
#
# COMPACT_ATOMS: atom_id res chain seq x y z
N MET A 1 -29.01 -1.49 -17.10
CA MET A 1 -28.21 -2.02 -15.97
C MET A 1 -26.84 -1.38 -16.05
N LEU A 2 -26.40 -0.63 -15.04
CA LEU A 2 -25.02 -0.11 -15.03
C LEU A 2 -24.08 -1.30 -14.93
N ASN A 3 -23.26 -1.53 -15.96
CA ASN A 3 -22.13 -2.46 -15.91
C ASN A 3 -21.16 -1.96 -14.85
N LYS A 4 -21.31 -2.41 -13.60
CA LYS A 4 -20.31 -2.23 -12.56
C LYS A 4 -19.08 -2.99 -13.01
N LYS A 5 -18.07 -2.28 -13.53
CA LYS A 5 -16.76 -2.86 -13.78
C LYS A 5 -16.26 -3.49 -12.47
N PRO A 6 -15.62 -4.68 -12.51
CA PRO A 6 -15.16 -5.34 -11.31
C PRO A 6 -14.16 -4.45 -10.55
N ASP A 7 -14.18 -4.52 -9.22
CA ASP A 7 -13.16 -3.86 -8.40
C ASP A 7 -11.79 -4.46 -8.72
N ARG A 8 -10.78 -3.60 -8.82
CA ARG A 8 -9.40 -4.00 -9.05
C ARG A 8 -8.76 -4.44 -7.74
N LEU A 9 -8.13 -5.61 -7.73
CA LEU A 9 -7.32 -6.09 -6.61
C LEU A 9 -5.86 -5.65 -6.78
N LEU A 10 -5.27 -5.19 -5.67
CA LEU A 10 -3.84 -4.97 -5.48
C LEU A 10 -3.37 -5.78 -4.27
N ILE A 11 -2.23 -6.44 -4.39
CA ILE A 11 -1.56 -7.08 -3.26
C ILE A 11 -0.52 -6.11 -2.71
N ILE A 12 -0.56 -5.84 -1.41
CA ILE A 12 0.53 -5.12 -0.72
C ILE A 12 1.26 -6.12 0.16
N SER A 13 2.55 -6.32 -0.10
CA SER A 13 3.47 -7.01 0.81
C SER A 13 4.28 -5.96 1.57
N SER A 14 4.51 -6.16 2.87
CA SER A 14 5.27 -5.20 3.66
C SER A 14 6.15 -5.88 4.70
N ARG A 15 7.33 -5.31 4.96
CA ARG A 15 8.19 -5.65 6.10
C ARG A 15 8.88 -4.42 6.67
N VAL A 16 9.34 -4.53 7.91
CA VAL A 16 10.30 -3.57 8.48
C VAL A 16 11.73 -3.95 8.08
N THR A 17 12.63 -2.98 8.03
CA THR A 17 14.06 -3.28 7.86
C THR A 17 14.61 -4.01 9.09
N GLU A 18 15.67 -4.79 8.90
CA GLU A 18 16.28 -5.63 9.95
C GLU A 18 16.71 -4.84 11.19
N ASN A 19 17.09 -3.58 11.01
CA ASN A 19 17.56 -2.70 12.09
C ASN A 19 16.45 -1.79 12.66
N TYR A 20 15.18 -2.05 12.33
CA TYR A 20 14.07 -1.24 12.78
C TYR A 20 13.08 -2.01 13.64
N GLU A 21 13.25 -1.86 14.95
CA GLU A 21 12.32 -2.41 15.94
C GLU A 21 11.14 -1.46 16.22
N LEU A 22 9.94 -2.00 16.13
CA LEU A 22 8.71 -1.31 16.51
C LEU A 22 8.29 -1.72 17.91
N THR A 23 7.87 -0.73 18.70
CA THR A 23 7.13 -1.02 19.93
C THR A 23 5.76 -1.63 19.57
N GLY A 24 5.10 -2.30 20.53
CA GLY A 24 3.75 -2.84 20.28
C GLY A 24 2.74 -1.77 19.85
N ALA A 25 2.86 -0.54 20.36
CA ALA A 25 2.06 0.60 19.89
C ALA A 25 2.46 1.03 18.47
N GLY A 26 3.76 1.06 18.16
CA GLY A 26 4.29 1.35 16.82
C GLY A 26 3.82 0.34 15.77
N ALA A 27 3.77 -0.95 16.10
CA ALA A 27 3.26 -1.99 15.22
C ALA A 27 1.76 -1.78 14.90
N LYS A 28 0.93 -1.50 15.92
CA LYS A 28 -0.49 -1.20 15.71
C LYS A 28 -0.70 0.06 14.85
N HIS A 29 0.08 1.10 15.10
CA HIS A 29 0.05 2.33 14.30
C HIS A 29 0.45 2.07 12.84
N LEU A 30 1.52 1.30 12.62
CA LEU A 30 1.95 0.92 11.28
C LEU A 30 0.87 0.11 10.55
N GLN A 31 0.22 -0.84 11.22
CA GLN A 31 -0.90 -1.60 10.67
C GLN A 31 -2.06 -0.69 10.27
N HIS A 32 -2.37 0.34 11.08
CA HIS A 32 -3.36 1.34 10.73
C HIS A 32 -2.95 2.13 9.47
N ILE A 33 -1.72 2.63 9.39
CA ILE A 33 -1.24 3.39 8.23
C ILE A 33 -1.32 2.54 6.96
N LEU A 34 -0.77 1.32 6.99
CA LEU A 34 -0.73 0.41 5.85
C LEU A 34 -2.11 -0.08 5.39
N THR A 35 -3.13 0.03 6.26
CA THR A 35 -4.50 -0.36 5.94
C THR A 35 -5.35 0.84 5.52
N ALA A 36 -5.15 2.02 6.12
CA ALA A 36 -6.07 3.14 5.93
C ALA A 36 -5.51 4.22 4.99
N TRP A 37 -4.23 4.58 5.13
CA TRP A 37 -3.68 5.77 4.48
C TRP A 37 -2.75 5.44 3.32
N PHE A 38 -1.89 4.44 3.50
CA PHE A 38 -0.95 4.03 2.45
C PHE A 38 -1.66 3.57 1.16
N PRO A 39 -2.71 2.73 1.20
CA PRO A 39 -3.44 2.37 -0.02
C PRO A 39 -4.02 3.58 -0.76
N ARG A 40 -4.43 4.62 -0.02
CA ARG A 40 -4.95 5.85 -0.62
C ARG A 40 -3.86 6.69 -1.26
N ALA A 41 -2.66 6.67 -0.69
CA ALA A 41 -1.51 7.40 -1.21
C ALA A 41 -0.99 6.78 -2.51
N VAL A 42 -0.80 5.46 -2.55
CA VAL A 42 -0.22 4.77 -3.71
C VAL A 42 -1.16 4.67 -4.90
N TYR A 43 -2.46 4.88 -4.72
CA TYR A 43 -3.45 4.76 -5.80
C TYR A 43 -3.09 5.58 -7.04
N HIS A 44 -2.64 6.83 -6.87
CA HIS A 44 -2.27 7.71 -7.97
C HIS A 44 -1.00 7.28 -8.72
N ASP A 45 -0.26 6.35 -8.13
CA ASP A 45 0.96 5.80 -8.68
C ASP A 45 0.76 4.46 -9.38
N LEU A 46 -0.42 3.85 -9.28
CA LEU A 46 -0.73 2.59 -9.96
C LEU A 46 -0.82 2.79 -11.49
N THR A 47 -0.22 1.88 -12.26
CA THR A 47 -0.47 1.71 -13.70
C THR A 47 -1.51 0.62 -13.90
N ASP A 48 -2.01 0.34 -15.11
CA ASP A 48 -2.93 -0.79 -15.33
C ASP A 48 -2.28 -2.15 -15.03
N ASP A 49 -0.97 -2.26 -15.27
CA ASP A 49 -0.21 -3.51 -15.08
C ASP A 49 0.19 -3.79 -13.62
N THR A 50 0.01 -2.83 -12.70
CA THR A 50 0.42 -3.03 -11.30
C THR A 50 -0.47 -4.05 -10.59
N VAL A 51 0.05 -5.20 -10.18
CA VAL A 51 -0.73 -6.18 -9.41
C VAL A 51 -0.23 -6.34 -7.97
N ARG A 52 1.04 -6.00 -7.73
CA ARG A 52 1.66 -6.06 -6.41
C ARG A 52 2.44 -4.78 -6.10
N VAL A 53 2.45 -4.44 -4.82
CA VAL A 53 3.30 -3.40 -4.25
C VAL A 53 4.08 -4.02 -3.09
N ASP A 54 5.41 -3.98 -3.19
CA ASP A 54 6.31 -4.45 -2.13
C ASP A 54 6.84 -3.25 -1.34
N VAL A 55 6.70 -3.30 -0.02
CA VAL A 55 6.98 -2.16 0.88
C VAL A 55 8.03 -2.54 1.91
N VAL A 56 9.10 -1.78 1.96
CA VAL A 56 10.10 -1.84 3.03
C VAL A 56 9.95 -0.60 3.90
N VAL A 57 9.61 -0.82 5.17
CA VAL A 57 9.39 0.23 6.16
C VAL A 57 10.68 0.45 6.94
N ARG A 58 11.18 1.69 6.92
CA ARG A 58 12.34 2.10 7.71
C ARG A 58 12.04 3.35 8.51
N LYS A 59 12.88 3.62 9.51
CA LYS A 59 12.86 4.88 10.25
C LYS A 59 13.53 5.98 9.43
N GLY A 60 12.81 7.08 9.20
CA GLY A 60 13.34 8.29 8.59
C GLY A 60 14.42 8.92 9.46
N VAL A 61 15.52 9.34 8.84
CA VAL A 61 16.68 9.89 9.58
C VAL A 61 16.36 11.26 10.18
N ILE A 62 15.68 12.12 9.42
CA ILE A 62 15.38 13.50 9.80
C ILE A 62 14.07 13.59 10.57
N SER A 63 12.95 13.13 9.99
CA SER A 63 11.61 13.20 10.61
C SER A 63 11.42 12.26 11.80
N LYS A 64 12.26 11.21 11.91
CA LYS A 64 12.09 10.08 12.85
C LYS A 64 10.78 9.28 12.66
N LYS A 65 10.05 9.54 11.59
CA LYS A 65 8.79 8.87 11.20
C LYS A 65 9.06 7.70 10.27
N ASN A 66 8.03 6.89 9.99
CA ASN A 66 8.17 5.82 9.01
C ASN A 66 8.39 6.38 7.60
N VAL A 67 9.26 5.73 6.84
CA VAL A 67 9.40 5.89 5.41
C VAL A 67 9.11 4.55 4.75
N PHE A 68 8.28 4.58 3.72
CA PHE A 68 7.79 3.42 2.99
C PHE A 68 8.48 3.38 1.62
N ASP A 69 9.60 2.66 1.52
CA ASP A 69 10.25 2.43 0.24
C ASP A 69 9.46 1.36 -0.50
N THR A 70 8.91 1.74 -1.65
CA THR A 70 7.80 1.04 -2.30
C THR A 70 8.18 0.67 -3.73
N SER A 71 8.06 -0.60 -4.09
CA SER A 71 8.25 -1.12 -5.44
C SER A 71 6.90 -1.50 -6.03
N PHE A 72 6.60 -1.05 -7.25
CA PHE A 72 5.37 -1.37 -7.97
C PHE A 72 5.67 -2.45 -8.99
N LEU A 73 4.95 -3.57 -8.95
CA LEU A 73 5.27 -4.75 -9.74
C LEU A 73 4.09 -5.24 -10.59
N THR A 74 4.43 -5.81 -11.73
CA THR A 74 3.58 -6.64 -12.59
C THR A 74 3.40 -8.05 -12.01
N ASP A 75 2.63 -8.90 -12.68
CA ASP A 75 2.34 -10.27 -12.29
C ASP A 75 3.51 -11.25 -12.46
N ASP A 76 4.44 -10.91 -13.35
CA ASP A 76 5.70 -11.62 -13.58
C ASP A 76 6.86 -11.12 -12.70
N ASP A 77 6.57 -10.35 -11.64
CA ASP A 77 7.54 -9.73 -10.73
C ASP A 77 8.43 -8.64 -11.36
N THR A 78 8.13 -8.16 -12.56
CA THR A 78 8.86 -7.03 -13.14
C THR A 78 8.56 -5.74 -12.39
N VAL A 79 9.61 -5.01 -11.99
CA VAL A 79 9.49 -3.73 -11.32
C VAL A 79 9.15 -2.63 -12.34
N ILE A 80 7.98 -2.02 -12.20
CA ILE A 80 7.53 -0.88 -13.01
C ILE A 80 8.25 0.40 -12.55
N LYS A 81 8.24 0.66 -11.24
CA LYS A 81 8.89 1.82 -10.62
C LYS A 81 9.08 1.66 -9.12
N ASN A 82 9.93 2.52 -8.57
CA ASN A 82 10.17 2.65 -7.14
C ASN A 82 9.82 4.05 -6.66
N ILE A 83 9.14 4.17 -5.52
CA ILE A 83 8.77 5.44 -4.89
C ILE A 83 8.94 5.31 -3.37
N SER A 84 9.43 6.35 -2.71
CA SER A 84 9.45 6.44 -1.25
C SER A 84 8.36 7.39 -0.76
N TYR A 85 7.57 6.95 0.24
CA TYR A 85 6.57 7.78 0.89
C TYR A 85 6.99 8.07 2.33
N ASP A 86 6.89 9.34 2.75
CA ASP A 86 7.01 9.70 4.16
C ASP A 86 5.65 9.58 4.84
N GLU A 87 5.62 9.01 6.06
CA GLU A 87 4.40 8.87 6.86
C GLU A 87 3.61 10.19 6.98
N ASP A 88 4.30 11.28 7.31
CA ASP A 88 3.69 12.59 7.51
C ASP A 88 2.96 13.11 6.25
N ARG A 89 3.35 12.64 5.05
CA ARG A 89 2.77 13.06 3.77
C ARG A 89 1.59 12.20 3.33
N ILE A 90 1.45 11.00 3.89
CA ILE A 90 0.38 10.07 3.54
C ILE A 90 -0.74 10.04 4.58
N VAL A 91 -0.44 10.38 5.84
CA VAL A 91 -1.44 10.49 6.90
C VAL A 91 -2.57 11.43 6.47
N GLY A 92 -3.82 10.95 6.57
CA GLY A 92 -4.99 11.74 6.21
C GLY A 92 -5.27 11.85 4.69
N ARG A 93 -4.48 11.21 3.82
CA ARG A 93 -4.80 11.10 2.38
C ARG A 93 -6.20 10.53 2.18
N ARG A 94 -6.89 11.03 1.16
CA ARG A 94 -8.20 10.57 0.71
C ARG A 94 -8.08 10.01 -0.70
N CYS A 95 -8.81 8.94 -0.96
CA CYS A 95 -8.94 8.31 -2.27
C CYS A 95 -10.32 7.65 -2.29
N ASP A 96 -11.23 8.16 -3.13
CA ASP A 96 -12.61 7.67 -3.18
C ASP A 96 -12.70 6.31 -3.87
N GLN A 97 -11.68 5.95 -4.65
CA GLN A 97 -11.58 4.66 -5.29
C GLN A 97 -11.09 3.58 -4.33
N TYR A 98 -10.46 3.91 -3.20
CA TYR A 98 -10.03 2.90 -2.24
C TYR A 98 -11.23 2.32 -1.47
N VAL A 99 -11.51 1.04 -1.70
CA VAL A 99 -12.65 0.32 -1.12
C VAL A 99 -12.21 -0.36 0.18
N GLN A 100 -12.08 0.45 1.24
CA GLN A 100 -11.54 0.00 2.52
C GLN A 100 -12.34 -1.16 3.15
N ASN A 101 -13.66 -1.19 2.99
CA ASN A 101 -14.52 -2.23 3.57
C ASN A 101 -14.37 -3.61 2.90
N LYS A 102 -13.80 -3.68 1.68
CA LYS A 102 -13.45 -4.94 1.02
C LYS A 102 -12.00 -5.34 1.22
N SER A 103 -11.18 -4.38 1.61
CA SER A 103 -9.75 -4.55 1.81
C SER A 103 -9.47 -5.16 3.17
N ARG A 104 -8.46 -6.03 3.25
CA ARG A 104 -8.17 -6.79 4.47
C ARG A 104 -6.71 -7.17 4.59
N TYR A 105 -6.28 -7.31 5.84
CA TYR A 105 -5.01 -7.92 6.20
C TYR A 105 -5.16 -9.45 6.18
N GLU A 106 -4.22 -10.13 5.50
CA GLU A 106 -4.24 -11.57 5.28
C GLU A 106 -3.27 -12.34 6.19
N GLY A 107 -2.60 -11.64 7.10
CA GLY A 107 -1.62 -12.23 8.01
C GLY A 107 -0.18 -12.10 7.52
N GLN A 108 0.71 -12.79 8.23
CA GLN A 108 2.14 -12.80 7.97
C GLN A 108 2.56 -14.15 7.37
N LYS A 109 3.41 -14.12 6.35
CA LYS A 109 4.03 -15.30 5.74
C LYS A 109 5.46 -14.96 5.30
N ASP A 110 6.42 -15.84 5.57
CA ASP A 110 7.82 -15.68 5.17
C ASP A 110 8.45 -14.32 5.59
N GLY A 111 8.05 -13.81 6.76
CA GLY A 111 8.51 -12.52 7.30
C GLY A 111 7.86 -11.28 6.67
N LEU A 112 6.89 -11.46 5.77
CA LEU A 112 6.14 -10.38 5.12
C LEU A 112 4.69 -10.35 5.61
N ASP A 113 4.17 -9.15 5.83
CA ASP A 113 2.76 -8.87 6.08
C ASP A 113 2.02 -8.64 4.76
N TYR A 114 0.90 -9.34 4.54
CA TYR A 114 0.14 -9.26 3.30
C TYR A 114 -1.21 -8.56 3.47
N ARG A 115 -1.59 -7.77 2.47
CA ARG A 115 -2.92 -7.15 2.38
C ARG A 115 -3.49 -7.31 0.99
N HIS A 116 -4.78 -7.60 0.94
CA HIS A 116 -5.58 -7.43 -0.26
C HIS A 116 -6.27 -6.08 -0.20
N VAL A 117 -5.99 -5.26 -1.20
CA VAL A 117 -6.49 -3.90 -1.34
C VAL A 117 -7.36 -3.83 -2.58
N TYR A 118 -8.58 -3.35 -2.43
CA TYR A 118 -9.54 -3.23 -3.54
C TYR A 118 -9.72 -1.77 -3.91
N TYR A 119 -9.68 -1.49 -5.22
CA TYR A 119 -9.99 -0.19 -5.78
C TYR A 119 -11.20 -0.29 -6.72
N SER A 120 -12.14 0.64 -6.59
CA SER A 120 -13.24 0.79 -7.52
C SER A 120 -12.68 1.22 -8.88
N THR A 121 -13.03 0.49 -9.93
CA THR A 121 -12.71 0.86 -11.32
C THR A 121 -13.71 1.87 -11.89
N ALA A 122 -14.79 2.19 -11.16
CA ALA A 122 -15.68 3.28 -11.50
C ALA A 122 -14.95 4.62 -11.30
N GLY A 123 -14.61 5.28 -12.40
CA GLY A 123 -13.91 6.58 -12.39
C GLY A 123 -12.42 6.52 -12.69
N PHE A 124 -11.86 5.38 -13.13
CA PHE A 124 -10.60 5.43 -13.88
C PHE A 124 -10.87 6.20 -15.18
N PRO A 125 -10.18 7.33 -15.46
CA PRO A 125 -10.17 7.85 -16.81
C PRO A 125 -9.57 6.75 -17.68
N LEU A 126 -10.38 6.21 -18.61
CA LEU A 126 -9.85 5.42 -19.71
C LEU A 126 -8.79 6.30 -20.37
N ARG A 127 -7.52 5.90 -20.28
CA ARG A 127 -6.52 6.41 -21.21
C ARG A 127 -6.68 5.70 -22.52
#